data_AF-A0A419HCF2-F1
#
_entry.id   AF-A0A419HCF2-F1
#
_cell.length_a   1.000
_cell.length_b   1.000
_cell.length_c   1.000
_cell.angle_alpha   90.00
_cell.angle_beta   90.00
_cell.angle_gamma   90.00
#
_symmetry.space_group_name_H-M   'P 1'
#
loop_
_entity.id
_entity.type
_entity.pdbx_description
1 polymer ?
#
loop_
_entity_poly.entity_id
_entity_poly.type
_entity_poly.pdbx_seq_one_letter_code
_entity_poly.pdbx_strand_id
1 'polypeptide(L)'
;MGLQKAGLLGVATGVVAALVLLALPDGGSQQAVKYNPLGSTSVVKGISPAAAQQYIVGGTQATQTYSFMASLQSRGQHVCGGALVAPTWIVTAKHCTTGAGVTKARVGTLTNNAGGELLTVKRSVKGPNDIAMLELATPAKSTPIKVADQPPAVGTATRLIGWGQTCPNPNCGQAPTQLQEIDTKVVDTGCTAQGFDGTKELCIESPGGNGACYGDSGGPALVQTGGVFELVGATSRAGADQETCGLAPAIYESVPAFNDFVNKNLASTPSTTTASSEIPTTEPTVGDDGRTQVPPLPDNGQIPTSGLDNLLTPENIALIQTLITAIAQQAANR
;
A
#
# COMPACT_ATOMS: atom_id res chain seq x y z
N MET A 1 -14.40 -83.69 26.28
CA MET A 1 -14.72 -83.35 27.68
C MET A 1 -13.62 -82.44 28.21
N GLY A 2 -13.94 -81.20 28.60
CA GLY A 2 -13.12 -80.27 29.39
C GLY A 2 -11.85 -79.71 28.72
N LEU A 3 -11.30 -78.54 29.06
CA LEU A 3 -11.80 -77.27 29.62
C LEU A 3 -10.62 -76.27 29.45
N GLN A 4 -10.91 -75.12 28.85
CA GLN A 4 -10.27 -73.79 28.84
C GLN A 4 -8.81 -73.52 29.29
N LYS A 5 -8.14 -72.71 28.45
CA LYS A 5 -6.92 -71.89 28.68
C LYS A 5 -7.24 -70.58 29.42
N ALA A 6 -6.35 -70.17 30.34
CA ALA A 6 -6.05 -68.80 30.77
C ALA A 6 -4.79 -68.88 31.67
N GLY A 7 -3.85 -67.95 31.79
CA GLY A 7 -3.66 -66.58 31.32
C GLY A 7 -2.66 -65.92 32.29
N LEU A 8 -1.66 -65.19 31.79
CA LEU A 8 -0.87 -64.24 32.59
C LEU A 8 -0.22 -63.24 31.63
N LEU A 9 -0.79 -62.05 31.51
CA LEU A 9 -0.21 -60.90 30.80
C LEU A 9 -0.37 -59.66 31.68
N GLY A 10 0.66 -58.80 31.62
CA GLY A 10 0.99 -57.78 32.61
C GLY A 10 -0.06 -56.71 32.91
N VAL A 11 0.13 -56.11 34.09
CA VAL A 11 -0.71 -55.09 34.70
C VAL A 11 -0.46 -53.74 34.00
N ALA A 12 -1.44 -53.25 33.25
CA ALA A 12 -1.55 -51.85 32.87
C ALA A 12 -2.62 -51.20 33.76
N THR A 13 -2.20 -50.32 34.68
CA THR A 13 -3.11 -49.50 35.48
C THR A 13 -3.68 -48.38 34.61
N GLY A 14 -4.81 -48.64 33.97
CA GLY A 14 -5.67 -47.61 33.40
C GLY A 14 -6.46 -46.92 34.52
N VAL A 15 -6.27 -45.61 34.70
CA VAL A 15 -7.20 -44.78 35.47
C VAL A 15 -8.37 -44.45 34.56
N VAL A 16 -9.52 -45.06 34.83
CA VAL A 16 -10.81 -44.70 34.22
C VAL A 16 -11.27 -43.40 34.88
N ALA A 17 -11.15 -42.28 34.17
CA ALA A 17 -11.89 -41.07 34.54
C ALA A 17 -13.35 -41.27 34.14
N ALA A 18 -14.22 -41.48 35.13
CA ALA A 18 -15.66 -41.50 34.91
C ALA A 18 -16.15 -40.09 34.55
N LEU A 19 -16.53 -39.88 33.29
CA LEU A 19 -17.32 -38.72 32.90
C LEU A 19 -18.78 -38.97 33.31
N VAL A 20 -19.22 -38.35 34.39
CA VAL A 20 -20.66 -38.20 34.66
C VAL A 20 -21.14 -36.99 33.86
N LEU A 21 -21.81 -37.23 32.72
CA LEU A 21 -22.57 -36.19 32.03
C LEU A 21 -23.94 -36.03 32.71
N LEU A 22 -24.11 -34.97 33.48
CA LEU A 22 -25.44 -34.43 33.75
C LEU A 22 -25.73 -33.37 32.69
N ALA A 23 -26.78 -33.59 31.89
CA ALA A 23 -27.31 -32.59 30.99
C ALA A 23 -28.08 -31.54 31.80
N LEU A 24 -27.71 -30.27 31.69
CA LEU A 24 -28.51 -29.13 32.12
C LEU A 24 -28.71 -28.18 30.93
N PRO A 25 -29.89 -27.54 30.81
CA PRO A 25 -30.18 -26.61 29.74
C PRO A 25 -29.55 -25.23 30.02
N ASP A 26 -29.13 -24.61 28.93
CA ASP A 26 -28.81 -23.18 28.75
C ASP A 26 -27.48 -22.63 29.32
N GLY A 27 -26.62 -22.22 28.38
CA GLY A 27 -25.91 -20.94 28.41
C GLY A 27 -25.04 -20.60 29.61
N GLY A 28 -23.97 -21.37 29.85
CA GLY A 28 -22.94 -21.03 30.83
C GLY A 28 -21.57 -21.54 30.42
N SER A 29 -20.55 -20.68 30.50
CA SER A 29 -19.15 -20.98 30.20
C SER A 29 -18.64 -22.20 30.98
N GLN A 30 -18.08 -23.19 30.28
CA GLN A 30 -17.45 -24.36 30.89
C GLN A 30 -16.19 -23.92 31.65
N GLN A 31 -16.18 -24.06 32.98
CA GLN A 31 -14.98 -23.89 33.79
C GLN A 31 -14.31 -25.25 34.00
N ALA A 32 -13.08 -25.41 33.50
CA ALA A 32 -12.22 -26.54 33.86
C ALA A 32 -11.46 -26.20 35.14
N VAL A 33 -11.90 -26.71 36.29
CA VAL A 33 -11.17 -26.59 37.55
C VAL A 33 -10.08 -27.67 37.61
N LYS A 34 -8.82 -27.28 37.39
CA LYS A 34 -7.66 -28.12 37.76
C LYS A 34 -7.37 -27.92 39.25
N TYR A 35 -7.55 -28.97 40.05
CA TYR A 35 -7.07 -29.00 41.44
C TYR A 35 -5.56 -29.27 41.45
N ASN A 36 -4.79 -28.38 42.09
CA ASN A 36 -3.38 -28.59 42.44
C ASN A 36 -3.27 -28.68 43.98
N PRO A 37 -2.54 -29.63 44.58
CA PRO A 37 -2.65 -29.94 46.01
C PRO A 37 -1.76 -29.08 46.92
N LEU A 38 -1.59 -27.79 46.63
CA LEU A 38 -0.88 -26.86 47.52
C LEU A 38 -1.65 -25.53 47.59
N GLY A 39 -2.38 -25.35 48.69
CA GLY A 39 -3.35 -24.28 48.89
C GLY A 39 -2.74 -22.88 48.95
N SER A 40 -2.78 -22.14 47.84
CA SER A 40 -2.61 -20.69 47.82
C SER A 40 -3.54 -20.09 46.78
N THR A 41 -4.59 -19.42 47.25
CA THR A 41 -5.56 -18.71 46.40
C THR A 41 -5.02 -17.31 46.07
N SER A 42 -4.37 -17.16 44.92
CA SER A 42 -4.20 -15.86 44.29
C SER A 42 -5.38 -15.63 43.37
N VAL A 43 -6.28 -14.71 43.73
CA VAL A 43 -7.34 -14.24 42.84
C VAL A 43 -6.70 -13.38 41.77
N VAL A 44 -6.36 -14.00 40.65
CA VAL A 44 -5.96 -13.26 39.44
C VAL A 44 -7.26 -12.69 38.86
N LYS A 45 -7.49 -11.39 39.03
CA LYS A 45 -8.56 -10.69 38.32
C LYS A 45 -8.25 -10.84 36.83
N GLY A 46 -9.02 -11.70 36.15
CA GLY A 46 -8.90 -11.93 34.73
C GLY A 46 -9.07 -10.61 33.99
N ILE A 47 -7.95 -10.05 33.53
CA ILE A 47 -7.99 -9.13 32.41
C ILE A 47 -8.41 -10.01 31.25
N SER A 48 -9.68 -9.91 30.85
CA SER A 48 -10.11 -10.41 29.55
C SER A 48 -9.11 -9.86 28.53
N PRO A 49 -8.41 -10.68 27.73
CA PRO A 49 -7.73 -10.13 26.58
C PRO A 49 -8.85 -9.54 25.73
N ALA A 50 -8.89 -8.22 25.62
CA ALA A 50 -9.56 -7.59 24.50
C ALA A 50 -9.05 -8.33 23.28
N ALA A 51 -9.95 -8.93 22.50
CA ALA A 51 -9.60 -9.70 21.32
C ALA A 51 -8.67 -8.84 20.47
N ALA A 52 -7.37 -9.14 20.49
CA ALA A 52 -6.37 -8.40 19.76
C ALA A 52 -6.60 -8.75 18.29
N GLN A 53 -7.39 -7.94 17.60
CA GLN A 53 -7.65 -8.12 16.18
C GLN A 53 -6.31 -7.93 15.45
N GLN A 54 -5.79 -9.02 14.86
CA GLN A 54 -4.49 -9.03 14.17
C GLN A 54 -4.69 -8.70 12.68
N TYR A 55 -3.81 -7.84 12.17
CA TYR A 55 -4.03 -6.92 11.05
C TYR A 55 -2.71 -6.54 10.38
N ILE A 56 -2.44 -6.84 9.10
CA ILE A 56 -1.07 -7.28 8.71
C ILE A 56 -0.68 -8.45 9.65
N VAL A 57 0.23 -9.37 9.30
CA VAL A 57 0.54 -10.39 10.33
C VAL A 57 1.11 -9.65 11.54
N GLY A 58 0.42 -9.64 12.68
CA GLY A 58 0.82 -8.94 13.92
C GLY A 58 0.64 -7.43 14.06
N GLY A 59 0.10 -6.73 13.07
CA GLY A 59 -0.06 -5.26 13.12
C GLY A 59 -1.41 -4.82 13.68
N THR A 60 -1.77 -3.55 13.42
CA THR A 60 -3.00 -2.92 13.92
C THR A 60 -3.72 -2.12 12.81
N GLN A 61 -4.97 -1.73 13.03
CA GLN A 61 -5.66 -0.82 12.10
C GLN A 61 -4.93 0.50 12.00
N ALA A 62 -4.75 0.95 10.76
CA ALA A 62 -4.18 2.25 10.48
C ALA A 62 -4.96 3.34 11.21
N THR A 63 -4.25 4.09 12.05
CA THR A 63 -4.82 5.15 12.89
C THR A 63 -5.05 6.46 12.13
N GLN A 64 -4.51 6.57 10.91
CA GLN A 64 -4.59 7.75 10.06
C GLN A 64 -4.70 7.36 8.59
N THR A 65 -5.31 8.24 7.78
CA THR A 65 -5.29 8.10 6.32
C THR A 65 -3.90 8.44 5.79
N TYR A 66 -3.33 7.55 4.99
CA TYR A 66 -2.14 7.79 4.20
C TYR A 66 -2.57 8.19 2.78
N SER A 67 -2.53 9.48 2.45
CA SER A 67 -3.08 10.02 1.20
C SER A 67 -2.54 9.34 -0.07
N PHE A 68 -1.28 8.92 -0.02
CA PHE A 68 -0.56 8.28 -1.11
C PHE A 68 -0.79 6.77 -1.20
N MET A 69 -1.36 6.12 -0.18
CA MET A 69 -1.53 4.67 -0.19
C MET A 69 -2.54 4.27 -1.27
N ALA A 70 -2.15 3.35 -2.14
CA ALA A 70 -2.95 2.88 -3.26
C ALA A 70 -3.35 1.41 -3.09
N SER A 71 -4.65 1.14 -3.14
CA SER A 71 -5.18 -0.21 -3.38
C SER A 71 -5.26 -0.41 -4.90
N LEU A 72 -4.38 -1.25 -5.45
CA LEU A 72 -4.40 -1.63 -6.85
C LEU A 72 -5.43 -2.73 -7.08
N GLN A 73 -6.29 -2.53 -8.07
CA GLN A 73 -7.44 -3.38 -8.31
C GLN A 73 -7.44 -4.04 -9.67
N SER A 74 -7.80 -5.33 -9.67
CA SER A 74 -8.15 -6.09 -10.85
C SER A 74 -9.59 -6.58 -10.71
N ARG A 75 -10.42 -6.38 -11.74
CA ARG A 75 -11.86 -6.71 -11.74
C ARG A 75 -12.61 -6.16 -10.50
N GLY A 76 -12.20 -4.98 -10.02
CA GLY A 76 -12.79 -4.30 -8.86
C GLY A 76 -12.38 -4.85 -7.49
N GLN A 77 -11.44 -5.81 -7.43
CA GLN A 77 -10.93 -6.39 -6.19
C GLN A 77 -9.50 -5.97 -5.94
N HIS A 78 -9.14 -5.75 -4.68
CA HIS A 78 -7.76 -5.49 -4.25
C HIS A 78 -6.86 -6.68 -4.58
N VAL A 79 -5.71 -6.43 -5.20
CA VAL A 79 -4.72 -7.46 -5.55
C VAL A 79 -3.30 -7.11 -5.13
N CYS A 80 -2.96 -5.82 -5.06
CA CYS A 80 -1.65 -5.32 -4.67
C CYS A 80 -1.77 -3.93 -4.02
N GLY A 81 -0.72 -3.53 -3.31
CA GLY A 81 -0.49 -2.17 -2.86
C GLY A 81 0.30 -1.33 -3.88
N GLY A 82 0.42 -0.04 -3.57
CA GLY A 82 1.25 0.92 -4.28
C GLY A 82 1.31 2.25 -3.54
N ALA A 83 2.18 3.15 -3.99
CA ALA A 83 2.31 4.50 -3.47
C ALA A 83 2.22 5.55 -4.58
N LEU A 84 1.30 6.51 -4.44
CA LEU A 84 1.20 7.68 -5.29
C LEU A 84 2.42 8.58 -5.07
N VAL A 85 3.29 8.71 -6.07
CA VAL A 85 4.54 9.52 -6.01
C VAL A 85 4.44 10.81 -6.83
N ALA A 86 3.43 10.93 -7.68
CA ALA A 86 2.99 12.17 -8.31
C ALA A 86 1.48 12.08 -8.62
N PRO A 87 0.78 13.18 -8.94
CA PRO A 87 -0.67 13.14 -9.15
C PRO A 87 -1.13 12.08 -10.17
N THR A 88 -0.30 11.77 -11.17
CA THR A 88 -0.61 10.76 -12.19
C THR A 88 0.24 9.49 -12.11
N TRP A 89 1.06 9.31 -11.06
CA TRP A 89 2.03 8.21 -11.01
C TRP A 89 2.03 7.48 -9.67
N ILE A 90 1.93 6.16 -9.76
CA ILE A 90 2.05 5.24 -8.62
C ILE A 90 3.27 4.34 -8.81
N VAL A 91 4.08 4.16 -7.78
CA VAL A 91 5.11 3.11 -7.70
C VAL A 91 4.49 1.85 -7.09
N THR A 92 4.83 0.69 -7.65
CA THR A 92 4.40 -0.64 -7.18
C THR A 92 5.40 -1.71 -7.62
N ALA A 93 5.10 -2.99 -7.38
CA ALA A 93 5.91 -4.09 -7.86
C ALA A 93 5.58 -4.48 -9.32
N LYS A 94 6.58 -4.90 -10.09
CA LYS A 94 6.46 -5.31 -11.49
C LYS A 94 5.58 -6.54 -11.63
N HIS A 95 5.68 -7.50 -10.71
CA HIS A 95 4.84 -8.69 -10.75
C HIS A 95 3.34 -8.37 -10.63
N CYS A 96 2.96 -7.28 -9.94
CA CYS A 96 1.56 -6.80 -9.85
C CYS A 96 0.98 -6.37 -11.20
N THR A 97 1.82 -6.02 -12.18
CA THR A 97 1.36 -5.52 -13.49
C THR A 97 1.31 -6.62 -14.56
N THR A 98 1.42 -7.89 -14.16
CA THR A 98 1.40 -9.04 -15.08
C THR A 98 0.01 -9.70 -15.15
N GLY A 99 -0.21 -10.59 -16.11
CA GLY A 99 -1.48 -11.32 -16.26
C GLY A 99 -2.68 -10.43 -16.60
N ALA A 100 -3.78 -10.59 -15.86
CA ALA A 100 -5.00 -9.78 -16.05
C ALA A 100 -4.79 -8.28 -15.78
N GLY A 101 -3.67 -7.92 -15.14
CA GLY A 101 -3.24 -6.55 -14.91
C GLY A 101 -4.09 -5.79 -13.90
N VAL A 102 -3.51 -4.71 -13.38
CA VAL A 102 -4.20 -3.71 -12.57
C VAL A 102 -4.89 -2.74 -13.53
N THR A 103 -6.19 -2.51 -13.34
CA THR A 103 -6.99 -1.58 -14.18
C THR A 103 -7.43 -0.34 -13.44
N LYS A 104 -7.48 -0.38 -12.10
CA LYS A 104 -7.84 0.75 -11.25
C LYS A 104 -6.94 0.86 -10.04
N ALA A 105 -6.81 2.07 -9.52
CA ALA A 105 -6.16 2.36 -8.24
C ALA A 105 -7.13 3.15 -7.36
N ARG A 106 -7.35 2.70 -6.13
CA ARG A 106 -8.05 3.48 -5.10
C ARG A 106 -7.04 4.13 -4.18
N VAL A 107 -7.03 5.46 -4.06
CA VAL A 107 -6.07 6.23 -3.26
C VAL A 107 -6.76 7.09 -2.21
N GLY A 108 -6.04 7.46 -1.15
CA GLY A 108 -6.50 8.44 -0.15
C GLY A 108 -7.64 7.96 0.74
N THR A 109 -7.63 6.67 1.13
CA THR A 109 -8.68 6.06 1.97
C THR A 109 -8.10 5.03 2.91
N LEU A 110 -8.84 4.79 4.00
CA LEU A 110 -8.59 3.72 4.95
C LEU A 110 -9.19 2.37 4.51
N THR A 111 -10.06 2.34 3.50
CA THR A 111 -10.72 1.10 3.07
C THR A 111 -10.46 0.79 1.59
N ASN A 112 -10.18 -0.47 1.27
CA ASN A 112 -9.85 -0.85 -0.12
C ASN A 112 -11.07 -0.88 -1.07
N ASN A 113 -12.29 -0.88 -0.54
CA ASN A 113 -13.54 -0.99 -1.32
C ASN A 113 -14.43 0.28 -1.28
N ALA A 114 -14.13 1.27 -0.44
CA ALA A 114 -14.92 2.49 -0.28
C ALA A 114 -14.04 3.72 0.01
N GLY A 115 -14.63 4.92 -0.09
CA GLY A 115 -13.93 6.19 0.15
C GLY A 115 -12.79 6.48 -0.83
N GLY A 116 -12.13 7.63 -0.64
CA GLY A 116 -11.01 8.06 -1.49
C GLY A 116 -11.37 8.22 -2.97
N GLU A 117 -10.35 8.17 -3.82
CA GLU A 117 -10.48 8.35 -5.27
C GLU A 117 -10.25 7.03 -5.99
N LEU A 118 -11.20 6.58 -6.82
CA LEU A 118 -11.04 5.41 -7.67
C LEU A 118 -10.67 5.85 -9.10
N LEU A 119 -9.40 5.69 -9.44
CA LEU A 119 -8.79 6.20 -10.66
C LEU A 119 -8.48 5.06 -11.64
N THR A 120 -8.64 5.32 -12.94
CA THR A 120 -8.29 4.36 -13.99
C THR A 120 -6.78 4.36 -14.22
N VAL A 121 -6.18 3.18 -14.30
CA VAL A 121 -4.79 3.02 -14.72
C VAL A 121 -4.73 3.07 -16.25
N LYS A 122 -3.98 4.03 -16.78
CA LYS A 122 -3.78 4.25 -18.23
C LYS A 122 -2.78 3.25 -18.80
N ARG A 123 -1.65 3.05 -18.12
CA ARG A 123 -0.62 2.07 -18.53
C ARG A 123 0.31 1.71 -17.37
N SER A 124 1.03 0.61 -17.54
CA SER A 124 2.14 0.19 -16.67
C SER A 124 3.49 0.36 -17.37
N VAL A 125 4.48 0.85 -16.64
CA VAL A 125 5.89 0.90 -17.06
C VAL A 125 6.68 -0.04 -16.16
N LYS A 126 7.28 -1.08 -16.76
CA LYS A 126 8.09 -2.07 -16.04
C LYS A 126 9.51 -1.55 -15.89
N GLY A 127 10.05 -1.65 -14.68
CA GLY A 127 11.44 -1.31 -14.38
C GLY A 127 12.41 -2.49 -14.52
N PRO A 128 13.70 -2.25 -14.25
CA PRO A 128 14.78 -3.22 -14.42
C PRO A 128 14.71 -4.39 -13.44
N ASN A 129 14.36 -4.15 -12.18
CA ASN A 129 14.11 -5.21 -11.18
C ASN A 129 12.60 -5.43 -10.97
N ASP A 130 12.12 -5.75 -9.77
CA ASP A 130 10.70 -5.92 -9.49
C ASP A 130 9.99 -4.58 -9.21
N ILE A 131 10.55 -3.44 -9.63
CA ILE A 131 9.85 -2.14 -9.61
C ILE A 131 9.00 -1.93 -10.87
N ALA A 132 7.84 -1.31 -10.71
CA ALA A 132 7.05 -0.75 -11.81
C ALA A 132 6.39 0.57 -11.41
N MET A 133 5.98 1.32 -12.43
CA MET A 133 5.15 2.51 -12.26
C MET A 133 3.85 2.37 -13.03
N LEU A 134 2.76 2.90 -12.48
CA LEU A 134 1.45 2.97 -13.12
C LEU A 134 1.13 4.43 -13.40
N GLU A 135 0.83 4.76 -14.66
CA GLU A 135 0.31 6.06 -15.04
C GLU A 135 -1.21 6.04 -14.88
N LEU A 136 -1.76 7.04 -14.18
CA LEU A 136 -3.19 7.24 -14.01
C LEU A 136 -3.75 8.04 -15.19
N ALA A 137 -4.98 7.73 -15.61
CA ALA A 137 -5.64 8.42 -16.71
C ALA A 137 -5.99 9.88 -16.37
N THR A 138 -6.19 10.19 -15.09
CA THR A 138 -6.47 11.53 -14.58
C THR A 138 -5.65 11.77 -13.31
N PRO A 139 -5.20 13.02 -13.06
CA PRO A 139 -4.51 13.35 -11.81
C PRO A 139 -5.39 13.05 -10.58
N ALA A 140 -4.79 12.41 -9.57
CA ALA A 140 -5.35 12.30 -8.24
C ALA A 140 -5.34 13.66 -7.54
N LYS A 141 -6.34 13.90 -6.69
CA LYS A 141 -6.37 15.03 -5.76
C LYS A 141 -5.60 14.73 -4.47
N SER A 142 -5.46 13.44 -4.15
CA SER A 142 -4.71 12.95 -3.00
C SER A 142 -3.24 13.36 -3.08
N THR A 143 -2.67 13.75 -1.94
CA THR A 143 -1.29 14.20 -1.84
C THR A 143 -0.31 13.04 -2.07
N PRO A 144 0.61 13.13 -3.05
CA PRO A 144 1.65 12.13 -3.26
C PRO A 144 2.69 12.10 -2.12
N ILE A 145 3.37 10.97 -1.96
CA ILE A 145 4.52 10.84 -1.07
C ILE A 145 5.82 11.17 -1.80
N LYS A 146 6.75 11.80 -1.08
CA LYS A 146 8.13 11.98 -1.56
C LYS A 146 8.87 10.64 -1.53
N VAL A 147 9.54 10.30 -2.62
CA VAL A 147 10.52 9.20 -2.65
C VAL A 147 11.78 9.66 -1.92
N ALA A 148 12.31 8.82 -1.03
CA ALA A 148 13.56 9.12 -0.33
C ALA A 148 14.70 9.35 -1.35
N ASP A 149 15.65 10.22 -1.00
CA ASP A 149 16.75 10.53 -1.90
C ASP A 149 17.78 9.39 -1.97
N GLN A 150 17.89 8.60 -0.89
CA GLN A 150 18.84 7.49 -0.75
C GLN A 150 18.21 6.28 -0.03
N PRO A 151 18.71 5.05 -0.27
CA PRO A 151 18.31 3.89 0.52
C PRO A 151 18.54 4.10 2.03
N PRO A 152 17.60 3.70 2.89
CA PRO A 152 17.78 3.80 4.34
C PRO A 152 18.88 2.84 4.83
N ALA A 153 19.60 3.25 5.87
CA ALA A 153 20.61 2.41 6.50
C ALA A 153 19.98 1.23 7.25
N VAL A 154 20.76 0.16 7.45
CA VAL A 154 20.38 -0.95 8.35
C VAL A 154 20.08 -0.42 9.76
N GLY A 155 19.03 -0.94 10.39
CA GLY A 155 18.54 -0.49 11.68
C GLY A 155 17.58 0.71 11.62
N THR A 156 17.40 1.34 10.45
CA THR A 156 16.42 2.42 10.29
C THR A 156 15.01 1.89 10.55
N ALA A 157 14.28 2.55 11.44
CA ALA A 157 12.89 2.24 11.72
C ALA A 157 12.02 2.47 10.46
N THR A 158 11.12 1.54 10.20
CA THR A 158 10.21 1.60 9.06
C THR A 158 8.78 1.33 9.48
N ARG A 159 7.84 1.87 8.71
CA ARG A 159 6.42 1.55 8.81
C ARG A 159 5.94 0.88 7.53
N LEU A 160 5.23 -0.22 7.68
CA LEU A 160 4.55 -0.90 6.58
C LEU A 160 3.06 -0.62 6.68
N ILE A 161 2.40 -0.42 5.54
CA ILE A 161 0.95 -0.26 5.46
C ILE A 161 0.38 -1.09 4.31
N GLY A 162 -0.79 -1.68 4.50
CA GLY A 162 -1.35 -2.60 3.52
C GLY A 162 -2.72 -3.19 3.85
N TRP A 163 -3.29 -3.85 2.83
CA TRP A 163 -4.56 -4.59 2.91
C TRP A 163 -4.37 -6.09 2.60
N GLY A 164 -3.14 -6.60 2.68
CA GLY A 164 -2.84 -8.00 2.52
C GLY A 164 -3.34 -8.86 3.67
N GLN A 165 -3.17 -10.17 3.53
CA GLN A 165 -3.58 -11.15 4.52
C GLN A 165 -2.93 -10.89 5.89
N THR A 166 -3.73 -11.02 6.94
CA THR A 166 -3.30 -10.77 8.34
C THR A 166 -2.96 -12.04 9.08
N CYS A 167 -2.95 -13.15 8.35
CA CYS A 167 -2.57 -14.47 8.80
C CYS A 167 -1.45 -15.01 7.89
N PRO A 168 -0.57 -15.86 8.43
CA PRO A 168 0.71 -16.16 7.79
C PRO A 168 0.62 -17.20 6.68
N ASN A 169 -0.45 -18.01 6.64
CA ASN A 169 -0.58 -19.09 5.67
C ASN A 169 -1.31 -18.64 4.41
N PRO A 170 -0.98 -19.17 3.23
CA PRO A 170 -1.76 -18.89 2.03
C PRO A 170 -3.23 -19.30 2.23
N ASN A 171 -4.16 -18.50 1.68
CA ASN A 171 -5.60 -18.77 1.70
C ASN A 171 -6.22 -18.92 3.10
N CYS A 172 -5.60 -18.34 4.13
CA CYS A 172 -6.04 -18.44 5.52
C CYS A 172 -7.31 -17.65 5.87
N GLY A 173 -7.89 -16.93 4.91
CA GLY A 173 -9.12 -16.16 5.10
C GLY A 173 -9.19 -14.95 4.18
N GLN A 174 -10.26 -14.17 4.38
CA GLN A 174 -10.46 -12.92 3.67
C GLN A 174 -9.49 -11.86 4.18
N ALA A 175 -8.78 -11.21 3.26
CA ALA A 175 -7.95 -10.05 3.56
C ALA A 175 -8.79 -8.88 4.11
N PRO A 176 -8.24 -8.01 4.95
CA PRO A 176 -9.00 -6.98 5.64
C PRO A 176 -9.46 -5.91 4.65
N THR A 177 -10.64 -5.35 4.90
CA THR A 177 -11.10 -4.16 4.16
C THR A 177 -10.46 -2.89 4.70
N GLN A 178 -10.26 -2.82 6.02
CA GLN A 178 -9.59 -1.73 6.70
C GLN A 178 -8.07 -1.80 6.45
N LEU A 179 -7.42 -0.65 6.29
CA LEU A 179 -5.97 -0.54 6.13
C LEU A 179 -5.29 -0.89 7.45
N GLN A 180 -4.19 -1.62 7.35
CA GLN A 180 -3.39 -2.06 8.49
C GLN A 180 -2.02 -1.41 8.47
N GLU A 181 -1.41 -1.28 9.63
CA GLU A 181 -0.06 -0.74 9.82
C GLU A 181 0.75 -1.54 10.85
N ILE A 182 2.05 -1.63 10.62
CA ILE A 182 3.02 -2.21 11.57
C ILE A 182 4.35 -1.46 11.49
N ASP A 183 4.97 -1.26 12.66
CA ASP A 183 6.31 -0.72 12.78
C ASP A 183 7.35 -1.84 12.82
N THR A 184 8.44 -1.66 12.09
CA THR A 184 9.52 -2.62 11.89
C THR A 184 10.83 -1.86 11.64
N LYS A 185 11.85 -2.50 11.08
CA LYS A 185 13.11 -1.86 10.70
C LYS A 185 13.80 -2.58 9.54
N VAL A 186 14.72 -1.87 8.91
CA VAL A 186 15.66 -2.45 7.95
C VAL A 186 16.65 -3.36 8.69
N VAL A 187 16.90 -4.54 8.14
CA VAL A 187 17.90 -5.51 8.64
C VAL A 187 18.85 -5.90 7.52
N ASP A 188 20.00 -6.49 7.87
CA ASP A 188 21.04 -6.94 6.93
C ASP A 188 21.09 -8.46 6.76
N THR A 189 20.27 -9.18 7.53
CA THR A 189 20.27 -10.65 7.59
C THR A 189 18.84 -11.19 7.50
N GLY A 190 18.72 -12.46 7.09
CA GLY A 190 17.45 -13.18 7.00
C GLY A 190 16.75 -13.10 5.65
N CYS A 191 17.17 -12.21 4.74
CA CYS A 191 16.78 -12.27 3.32
C CYS A 191 17.79 -13.08 2.53
N THR A 192 17.42 -14.30 2.14
CA THR A 192 18.23 -15.24 1.37
C THR A 192 17.56 -15.70 0.08
N ALA A 193 16.28 -15.40 -0.10
CA ALA A 193 15.48 -15.84 -1.24
C ALA A 193 15.99 -15.27 -2.56
N GLN A 194 16.10 -16.15 -3.55
CA GLN A 194 16.22 -15.80 -4.98
C GLN A 194 17.37 -14.84 -5.30
N GLY A 195 18.50 -14.93 -4.59
CA GLY A 195 19.66 -14.09 -4.85
C GLY A 195 19.46 -12.63 -4.48
N PHE A 196 18.95 -12.39 -3.26
CA PHE A 196 18.80 -11.07 -2.66
C PHE A 196 20.02 -10.16 -2.95
N ASP A 197 19.75 -8.97 -3.47
CA ASP A 197 20.76 -7.97 -3.83
C ASP A 197 20.55 -6.69 -3.01
N GLY A 198 21.29 -6.55 -1.91
CA GLY A 198 21.20 -5.38 -1.02
C GLY A 198 21.56 -4.03 -1.67
N THR A 199 22.06 -4.00 -2.92
CA THR A 199 22.25 -2.75 -3.67
C THR A 199 20.97 -2.28 -4.36
N LYS A 200 20.00 -3.17 -4.55
CA LYS A 200 18.72 -2.93 -5.23
C LYS A 200 17.52 -3.18 -4.33
N GLU A 201 17.68 -3.97 -3.28
CA GLU A 201 16.61 -4.48 -2.45
C GLU A 201 16.86 -4.14 -0.97
N LEU A 202 15.77 -3.99 -0.22
CA LEU A 202 15.79 -3.81 1.23
C LEU A 202 15.29 -5.11 1.88
N CYS A 203 15.96 -5.50 2.96
CA CYS A 203 15.48 -6.56 3.83
C CYS A 203 14.81 -5.90 5.04
N ILE A 204 13.50 -6.15 5.23
CA ILE A 204 12.72 -5.55 6.30
C ILE A 204 12.27 -6.63 7.28
N GLU A 205 12.54 -6.41 8.57
CA GLU A 205 12.26 -7.37 9.63
C GLU A 205 10.78 -7.77 9.70
N SER A 206 10.55 -9.02 10.11
CA SER A 206 9.22 -9.55 10.43
C SER A 206 9.09 -9.83 11.94
N PRO A 207 8.94 -8.79 12.79
CA PRO A 207 9.12 -8.93 14.24
C PRO A 207 8.11 -9.88 14.90
N GLY A 208 8.57 -11.02 15.43
CA GLY A 208 7.69 -11.99 16.10
C GLY A 208 6.78 -12.77 15.13
N GLY A 209 7.18 -12.90 13.87
CA GLY A 209 6.37 -13.60 12.85
C GLY A 209 5.46 -12.66 12.06
N ASN A 210 5.64 -11.36 12.20
CA ASN A 210 4.67 -10.34 11.82
C ASN A 210 5.21 -9.47 10.69
N GLY A 211 4.46 -9.22 9.62
CA GLY A 211 4.94 -8.47 8.47
C GLY A 211 4.04 -8.59 7.25
N ALA A 212 4.53 -8.10 6.11
CA ALA A 212 3.81 -8.13 4.85
C ALA A 212 3.50 -9.56 4.39
N CYS A 213 2.35 -9.73 3.76
CA CYS A 213 1.89 -11.01 3.25
C CYS A 213 1.11 -10.83 1.94
N TYR A 214 0.45 -11.90 1.48
CA TYR A 214 -0.28 -11.92 0.22
C TYR A 214 -1.27 -10.74 0.10
N GLY A 215 -1.12 -9.95 -0.97
CA GLY A 215 -1.88 -8.72 -1.21
C GLY A 215 -1.14 -7.43 -0.85
N ASP A 216 -0.11 -7.50 0.01
CA ASP A 216 0.74 -6.34 0.32
C ASP A 216 1.80 -6.07 -0.75
N SER A 217 1.97 -6.97 -1.72
CA SER A 217 2.83 -6.82 -2.89
C SER A 217 2.70 -5.44 -3.53
N GLY A 218 3.83 -4.78 -3.78
CA GLY A 218 3.94 -3.42 -4.29
C GLY A 218 3.60 -2.31 -3.28
N GLY A 219 3.09 -2.66 -2.09
CA GLY A 219 2.79 -1.73 -1.01
C GLY A 219 4.03 -1.06 -0.43
N PRO A 220 3.87 0.10 0.22
CA PRO A 220 5.00 0.92 0.63
C PRO A 220 5.64 0.46 1.94
N ALA A 221 6.97 0.48 1.96
CA ALA A 221 7.75 0.66 3.17
C ALA A 221 8.13 2.15 3.32
N LEU A 222 7.86 2.69 4.51
CA LEU A 222 8.02 4.10 4.83
C LEU A 222 9.10 4.30 5.87
N VAL A 223 9.86 5.38 5.75
CA VAL A 223 10.68 5.93 6.85
C VAL A 223 10.12 7.27 7.27
N GLN A 224 10.30 7.63 8.53
CA GLN A 224 9.88 8.93 9.05
C GLN A 224 11.11 9.79 9.36
N THR A 225 11.29 10.87 8.60
CA THR A 225 12.39 11.83 8.79
C THR A 225 11.80 13.18 9.19
N GLY A 226 12.14 13.69 10.37
CA GLY A 226 11.63 14.98 10.85
C GLY A 226 10.10 15.04 10.97
N GLY A 227 9.46 13.90 11.24
CA GLY A 227 8.00 13.78 11.34
C GLY A 227 7.27 13.52 10.01
N VAL A 228 7.97 13.56 8.88
CA VAL A 228 7.39 13.37 7.54
C VAL A 228 7.74 11.97 7.01
N PHE A 229 6.76 11.29 6.40
CA PHE A 229 7.00 10.01 5.75
C PHE A 229 7.62 10.18 4.36
N GLU A 230 8.62 9.36 4.07
CA GLU A 230 9.21 9.19 2.74
C GLU A 230 9.13 7.72 2.32
N LEU A 231 8.94 7.48 1.01
CA LEU A 231 8.88 6.15 0.43
C LEU A 231 10.30 5.60 0.23
N VAL A 232 10.59 4.43 0.83
CA VAL A 232 11.88 3.75 0.68
C VAL A 232 11.78 2.39 0.00
N GLY A 233 10.63 1.73 0.06
CA GLY A 233 10.50 0.37 -0.47
C GLY A 233 9.14 0.07 -1.07
N ALA A 234 9.11 -0.88 -2.01
CA ALA A 234 7.90 -1.50 -2.52
C ALA A 234 7.95 -3.02 -2.24
N THR A 235 6.94 -3.57 -1.55
CA THR A 235 6.93 -4.99 -1.15
C THR A 235 7.11 -5.90 -2.37
N SER A 236 8.09 -6.79 -2.37
CA SER A 236 8.33 -7.70 -3.50
C SER A 236 7.96 -9.14 -3.14
N ARG A 237 8.64 -9.72 -2.16
CA ARG A 237 8.52 -11.16 -1.83
C ARG A 237 8.94 -11.48 -0.40
N ALA A 238 8.69 -12.71 0.03
CA ALA A 238 9.24 -13.24 1.26
C ALA A 238 10.78 -13.32 1.19
N GLY A 239 11.46 -13.10 2.31
CA GLY A 239 12.92 -13.15 2.39
C GLY A 239 13.51 -14.55 2.42
N ALA A 240 12.71 -15.59 2.62
CA ALA A 240 13.10 -16.98 2.44
C ALA A 240 12.15 -17.65 1.45
N ASP A 241 12.61 -18.73 0.80
CA ASP A 241 11.81 -19.51 -0.16
C ASP A 241 10.75 -20.36 0.56
N GLN A 242 9.78 -19.67 1.18
CA GLN A 242 8.69 -20.27 1.95
C GLN A 242 7.36 -19.57 1.66
N GLU A 243 6.27 -20.33 1.73
CA GLU A 243 4.91 -19.81 1.53
C GLU A 243 4.35 -19.14 2.79
N THR A 244 4.83 -19.52 3.97
CA THR A 244 4.35 -18.93 5.22
C THR A 244 5.01 -17.57 5.44
N CYS A 245 4.19 -16.52 5.45
CA CYS A 245 4.61 -15.15 5.73
C CYS A 245 5.15 -15.02 7.17
N GLY A 246 6.07 -14.07 7.37
CA GLY A 246 6.57 -13.68 8.68
C GLY A 246 7.64 -14.58 9.29
N LEU A 247 7.91 -15.78 8.74
CA LEU A 247 8.98 -16.67 9.23
C LEU A 247 10.40 -16.14 8.95
N ALA A 248 10.51 -15.27 7.96
CA ALA A 248 11.72 -14.53 7.63
C ALA A 248 11.35 -13.05 7.43
N PRO A 249 12.34 -12.14 7.44
CA PRO A 249 12.18 -10.79 6.89
C PRO A 249 11.54 -10.82 5.50
N ALA A 250 10.93 -9.71 5.08
CA ALA A 250 10.40 -9.54 3.73
C ALA A 250 11.36 -8.72 2.88
N ILE A 251 11.45 -9.06 1.60
CA ILE A 251 12.25 -8.34 0.61
C ILE A 251 11.37 -7.28 -0.05
N TYR A 252 11.86 -6.06 -0.03
CA TYR A 252 11.29 -4.90 -0.71
C TYR A 252 12.24 -4.46 -1.81
N GLU A 253 11.71 -4.00 -2.93
CA GLU A 253 12.50 -3.28 -3.91
C GLU A 253 12.86 -1.91 -3.33
N SER A 254 14.14 -1.53 -3.34
CA SER A 254 14.61 -0.23 -2.86
C SER A 254 14.24 0.85 -3.87
N VAL A 255 13.11 1.53 -3.68
CA VAL A 255 12.65 2.61 -4.57
C VAL A 255 13.74 3.67 -4.82
N PRO A 256 14.49 4.18 -3.82
CA PRO A 256 15.55 5.16 -4.06
C PRO A 256 16.71 4.62 -4.90
N ALA A 257 16.99 3.30 -4.88
CA ALA A 257 18.00 2.70 -5.77
C ALA A 257 17.59 2.76 -7.26
N PHE A 258 16.31 3.06 -7.55
CA PHE A 258 15.78 3.24 -8.90
C PHE A 258 15.28 4.66 -9.15
N ASN A 259 15.80 5.67 -8.44
CA ASN A 259 15.41 7.06 -8.63
C ASN A 259 15.56 7.53 -10.09
N ASP A 260 16.56 7.07 -10.83
CA ASP A 260 16.69 7.37 -12.27
C ASP A 260 15.48 6.88 -13.08
N PHE A 261 15.01 5.66 -12.79
CA PHE A 261 13.82 5.10 -13.43
C PHE A 261 12.56 5.88 -13.01
N VAL A 262 12.41 6.20 -11.73
CA VAL A 262 11.26 6.96 -11.22
C VAL A 262 11.23 8.36 -11.86
N ASN A 263 12.32 9.11 -11.76
CA ASN A 263 12.43 10.49 -12.24
C ASN A 263 12.24 10.59 -13.76
N LYS A 264 12.76 9.62 -14.53
CA LYS A 264 12.54 9.57 -15.98
C LYS A 264 11.05 9.51 -16.33
N ASN A 265 10.26 8.74 -15.59
CA ASN A 265 8.82 8.63 -15.84
C ASN A 265 8.05 9.86 -15.35
N LEU A 266 8.46 10.44 -14.21
CA LEU A 266 7.88 11.68 -13.71
C LEU A 266 8.06 12.84 -14.73
N ALA A 267 9.26 12.98 -15.28
CA ALA A 267 9.58 14.02 -16.28
C ALA A 267 8.85 13.83 -17.63
N SER A 268 8.39 12.62 -17.94
CA SER A 268 7.63 12.35 -19.17
C SER A 268 6.15 12.80 -19.09
N THR A 269 5.73 13.32 -17.94
CA THR A 269 4.40 13.89 -17.75
C THR A 269 4.41 15.34 -18.23
N PRO A 270 3.55 15.76 -19.17
CA PRO A 270 3.42 17.17 -19.50
C PRO A 270 2.97 17.91 -18.24
N SER A 271 3.84 18.76 -17.71
CA SER A 271 3.56 19.61 -16.56
C SER A 271 2.27 20.37 -16.82
N THR A 272 1.22 20.07 -16.04
CA THR A 272 0.08 20.97 -15.96
C THR A 272 0.54 22.14 -15.11
N THR A 273 1.31 23.05 -15.70
CA THR A 273 1.63 24.32 -15.07
C THR A 273 0.31 25.05 -14.94
N THR A 274 -0.28 25.03 -13.75
CA THR A 274 -1.26 26.03 -13.36
C THR A 274 -0.52 27.36 -13.42
N ALA A 275 -0.73 28.13 -14.49
CA ALA A 275 -0.27 29.50 -14.57
C ALA A 275 -0.97 30.26 -13.43
N SER A 276 -0.25 30.43 -12.32
CA SER A 276 -0.63 31.39 -11.30
C SER A 276 -0.52 32.76 -11.96
N SER A 277 -1.66 33.33 -12.33
CA SER A 277 -1.73 34.72 -12.72
C SER A 277 -1.55 35.55 -11.45
N GLU A 278 -0.29 35.77 -11.06
CA GLU A 278 0.03 36.88 -10.16
C GLU A 278 -0.21 38.17 -10.93
N ILE A 279 -1.30 38.85 -10.57
CA ILE A 279 -1.54 40.23 -10.96
C ILE A 279 -0.54 41.08 -10.18
N PRO A 280 0.35 41.85 -10.83
CA PRO A 280 1.23 42.77 -10.12
C PRO A 280 0.40 43.87 -9.47
N THR A 281 0.41 43.95 -8.14
CA THR A 281 -0.11 45.10 -7.42
C THR A 281 1.00 46.15 -7.36
N THR A 282 0.96 47.13 -8.25
CA THR A 282 1.80 48.33 -8.13
C THR A 282 1.11 49.30 -7.19
N GLU A 283 1.68 49.48 -6.00
CA GLU A 283 1.33 50.53 -5.04
C GLU A 283 1.75 51.91 -5.59
N PRO A 284 0.94 52.98 -5.45
CA PRO A 284 1.29 54.29 -5.97
C PRO A 284 2.26 55.02 -5.04
N THR A 285 3.37 55.52 -5.58
CA THR A 285 4.23 56.49 -4.89
C THR A 285 3.79 57.93 -5.20
N VAL A 286 3.71 58.76 -4.15
CA VAL A 286 3.30 60.17 -4.21
C VAL A 286 4.53 61.04 -4.51
N GLY A 287 4.46 61.86 -5.57
CA GLY A 287 5.45 62.88 -5.90
C GLY A 287 5.21 64.22 -5.19
N ASP A 288 6.30 64.95 -4.92
CA ASP A 288 6.38 66.11 -4.02
C ASP A 288 5.90 67.45 -4.64
N ASP A 289 5.10 67.43 -5.71
CA ASP A 289 4.63 68.63 -6.44
C ASP A 289 3.10 68.82 -6.49
N GLY A 290 2.35 67.94 -5.81
CA GLY A 290 0.92 68.14 -5.58
C GLY A 290 0.02 68.10 -6.83
N ARG A 291 0.48 67.53 -7.95
CA ARG A 291 -0.36 67.29 -9.14
C ARG A 291 -0.48 65.81 -9.46
N THR A 292 -1.72 65.34 -9.59
CA THR A 292 -2.04 63.96 -9.98
C THR A 292 -1.69 63.75 -11.46
N GLN A 293 -0.63 62.99 -11.72
CA GLN A 293 -0.30 62.47 -13.06
C GLN A 293 -1.02 61.12 -13.22
N VAL A 294 -1.94 61.03 -14.18
CA VAL A 294 -2.55 59.75 -14.58
C VAL A 294 -1.52 59.02 -15.44
N PRO A 295 -1.06 57.80 -15.08
CA PRO A 295 -0.14 57.06 -15.92
C PRO A 295 -0.82 56.70 -17.25
N PRO A 296 -0.10 56.74 -18.39
CA PRO A 296 -0.64 56.29 -19.66
C PRO A 296 -1.03 54.80 -19.56
N LEU A 297 -2.16 54.45 -20.19
CA LEU A 297 -2.58 53.06 -20.34
C LEU A 297 -1.43 52.23 -20.93
N PRO A 298 -1.17 51.01 -20.41
CA PRO A 298 -0.20 50.13 -21.04
C PRO A 298 -0.66 49.80 -22.46
N ASP A 299 0.29 49.86 -23.38
CA ASP A 299 0.11 49.49 -24.78
C ASP A 299 -0.45 48.06 -24.85
N ASN A 300 -1.43 47.82 -25.73
CA ASN A 300 -2.00 46.49 -25.98
C ASN A 300 -0.99 45.68 -26.79
N GLY A 301 0.13 45.36 -26.15
CA GLY A 301 1.18 44.50 -26.67
C GLY A 301 0.59 43.15 -27.07
N GLN A 302 0.89 42.75 -28.30
CA GLN A 302 0.50 41.47 -28.89
C GLN A 302 0.74 40.30 -27.93
N ILE A 303 -0.31 39.53 -27.70
CA ILE A 303 -0.22 38.20 -27.12
C ILE A 303 0.76 37.39 -27.98
N PRO A 304 1.80 36.77 -27.43
CA PRO A 304 2.72 35.94 -28.21
C PRO A 304 1.96 34.71 -28.73
N THR A 305 1.76 34.62 -30.05
CA THR A 305 1.07 33.50 -30.72
C THR A 305 1.92 32.23 -30.84
N SER A 306 3.14 32.23 -30.30
CA SER A 306 4.15 31.17 -30.49
C SER A 306 3.87 29.84 -29.78
N GLY A 307 2.61 29.55 -29.42
CA GLY A 307 2.17 28.26 -28.89
C GLY A 307 0.92 27.69 -29.57
N LEU A 308 0.23 28.46 -30.42
CA LEU A 308 -0.99 28.02 -31.11
C LEU A 308 -0.72 27.48 -32.52
N ASP A 309 0.40 27.85 -33.13
CA ASP A 309 0.75 27.43 -34.50
C ASP A 309 1.03 25.92 -34.60
N ASN A 310 1.44 25.28 -33.50
CA ASN A 310 1.63 23.82 -33.44
C ASN A 310 0.33 23.03 -33.24
N LEU A 311 -0.79 23.68 -32.89
CA LEU A 311 -2.10 23.04 -32.72
C LEU A 311 -2.93 23.05 -34.02
N LEU A 312 -2.64 23.97 -34.94
CA LEU A 312 -3.35 24.15 -36.21
C LEU A 312 -2.57 23.63 -37.42
N THR A 313 -1.69 22.63 -37.22
CA THR A 313 -1.06 21.96 -38.36
C THR A 313 -2.12 21.24 -39.21
N PRO A 314 -1.94 21.12 -40.54
CA PRO A 314 -2.88 20.39 -41.39
C PRO A 314 -3.16 18.96 -40.91
N GLU A 315 -2.17 18.29 -40.30
CA GLU A 315 -2.31 16.96 -39.71
C GLU A 315 -3.19 16.96 -38.46
N ASN A 316 -3.03 17.94 -37.56
CA ASN A 316 -3.86 18.07 -36.36
C ASN A 316 -5.30 18.45 -36.72
N ILE A 317 -5.50 19.27 -37.75
CA ILE A 317 -6.84 19.62 -38.27
C ILE A 317 -7.53 18.38 -38.86
N ALA A 318 -6.81 17.55 -39.62
CA ALA A 318 -7.37 16.30 -40.15
C ALA A 318 -7.74 15.31 -39.04
N LEU A 319 -6.94 15.23 -37.98
CA LEU A 319 -7.21 14.38 -36.82
C LEU A 319 -8.47 14.85 -36.06
N ILE A 320 -8.61 16.17 -35.86
CA ILE A 320 -9.78 16.77 -35.20
C ILE A 320 -11.06 16.55 -36.04
N GLN A 321 -11.00 16.74 -37.36
CA GLN A 321 -12.14 16.48 -38.25
C GLN A 321 -12.58 15.01 -38.24
N THR A 322 -11.61 14.09 -38.18
CA THR A 322 -11.88 12.64 -38.08
C THR A 322 -12.56 12.31 -36.75
N LEU A 323 -12.09 12.91 -35.64
CA LEU A 323 -12.70 12.70 -34.32
C LEU A 323 -14.13 13.24 -34.24
N ILE A 324 -14.38 14.44 -34.78
CA ILE A 324 -15.71 15.06 -34.82
C ILE A 324 -16.67 14.18 -35.63
N THR A 325 -16.22 13.65 -36.77
CA THR A 325 -17.04 12.77 -37.62
C THR A 325 -17.37 11.46 -36.90
N ALA A 326 -16.40 10.85 -36.22
CA ALA A 326 -16.62 9.62 -35.46
C ALA A 326 -17.61 9.82 -34.29
N ILE A 327 -17.51 10.95 -33.58
CA ILE A 327 -18.43 11.31 -32.49
C ILE A 327 -19.85 11.54 -33.02
N ALA A 328 -19.98 12.27 -34.14
CA ALA A 328 -21.28 12.49 -34.78
C ALA A 328 -21.94 11.18 -35.24
N GLN A 329 -21.15 10.25 -35.77
CA GLN A 329 -21.64 8.95 -36.22
C GLN A 329 -22.01 8.01 -35.06
N GLN A 330 -21.30 8.12 -33.93
CA GLN A 330 -21.63 7.40 -32.70
C GLN A 330 -22.90 7.96 -32.01
N ALA A 331 -23.17 9.26 -32.16
CA ALA A 331 -24.40 9.89 -31.70
C ALA A 331 -25.62 9.56 -32.58
N ALA A 332 -25.42 9.38 -33.89
CA ALA A 332 -26.49 9.00 -34.82
C ALA A 332 -26.90 7.51 -34.76
N ASN A 333 -26.06 6.66 -34.16
CA ASN A 333 -26.31 5.22 -33.99
C ASN A 333 -26.86 4.85 -32.60
N ARG A 334 -27.31 5.83 -31.82
CA ARG A 334 -28.07 5.65 -30.56
C ARG A 334 -29.50 6.12 -30.76
#